data_AF-A0A379YN88-F1
#
_entry.id   AF-A0A379YN88-F1
#
_cell.length_a   1.000
_cell.length_b   1.000
_cell.length_c   1.000
_cell.angle_alpha   90.00
_cell.angle_beta   90.00
_cell.angle_gamma   90.00
#
_symmetry.space_group_name_H-M   'P 1'
#
loop_
_entity.id
_entity.type
_entity.pdbx_description
1 polymer ?
#
loop_
_entity_poly.entity_id
_entity_poly.type
_entity_poly.pdbx_seq_one_letter_code
_entity_poly.pdbx_strand_id
1 'polypeptide(L)'
;MRWSIIFLSLVCAQAVAMSPSFPPPGMSLPEYWGEENVWWHGRATFSGKVIVPACTLAMEDAWQSVDMGETPVRELQNGHIGPGKMFQLRLRDCELAETGKRVFTGNRVRVTFDGIHGENPEQFSTTGQATGVDLQIRDEQGYPARAGKVMPPPATDWK
;
A
#
# COMPACT_ATOMS: atom_id res chain seq x y z
N MET A 1 38.70 9.97 -12.10
CA MET A 1 38.61 9.38 -13.46
C MET A 1 37.75 10.32 -14.29
N ARG A 2 38.30 10.91 -15.35
CA ARG A 2 37.65 11.93 -16.17
C ARG A 2 37.17 11.25 -17.44
N TRP A 3 35.88 11.27 -17.72
CA TRP A 3 35.34 10.76 -18.98
C TRP A 3 34.99 11.93 -19.90
N SER A 4 35.41 11.82 -21.16
CA SER A 4 35.13 12.76 -22.22
C SER A 4 34.18 12.08 -23.20
N ILE A 5 33.01 12.68 -23.44
CA ILE A 5 32.04 12.19 -24.43
C ILE A 5 32.28 12.96 -25.71
N ILE A 6 32.85 12.29 -26.71
CA ILE A 6 33.01 12.83 -28.07
C ILE A 6 31.72 12.52 -28.82
N PHE A 7 30.92 13.55 -29.11
CA PHE A 7 29.80 13.44 -30.04
C PHE A 7 30.34 13.42 -31.47
N LEU A 8 30.44 12.22 -32.04
CA LEU A 8 30.74 12.04 -33.46
C LEU A 8 29.44 12.30 -34.26
N SER A 9 29.29 13.51 -34.80
CA SER A 9 28.18 13.83 -35.70
C SER A 9 28.40 13.16 -37.06
N LEU A 10 27.86 11.97 -37.23
CA LEU A 10 27.76 11.32 -38.54
C LEU A 10 26.65 12.02 -39.32
N VAL A 11 27.01 12.99 -40.15
CA VAL A 11 26.07 13.60 -41.11
C VAL A 11 25.80 12.55 -42.18
N CYS A 12 24.73 11.79 -41.99
CA CYS A 12 24.17 10.96 -43.06
C CYS A 12 23.54 11.93 -44.07
N ALA A 13 24.20 12.16 -45.20
CA ALA A 13 23.60 12.87 -46.33
C ALA A 13 22.44 12.01 -46.86
N GLN A 14 21.24 12.24 -46.34
CA GLN A 14 20.05 11.62 -46.89
C GLN A 14 19.77 12.29 -48.24
N ALA A 15 20.00 11.55 -49.33
CA ALA A 15 19.36 11.84 -50.60
C ALA A 15 17.85 11.60 -50.39
N VAL A 16 17.12 12.68 -50.10
CA VAL A 16 15.67 12.64 -50.07
C VAL A 16 15.21 12.45 -51.51
N ALA A 17 14.89 11.21 -51.88
CA ALA A 17 14.19 10.94 -53.12
C ALA A 17 12.86 11.71 -53.06
N MET A 18 12.73 12.75 -53.88
CA MET A 18 11.45 13.43 -54.10
C MET A 18 10.47 12.37 -54.62
N SER A 19 9.53 11.95 -53.78
CA SER A 19 8.46 11.06 -54.19
C SER A 19 7.59 11.77 -55.24
N PRO A 20 7.09 11.03 -56.25
CA PRO A 20 6.27 11.61 -57.30
C PRO A 20 4.94 12.07 -56.71
N SER A 21 4.61 13.34 -56.99
CA SER A 21 3.27 13.95 -56.97
C SER A 21 2.18 13.13 -56.27
N PHE A 22 1.94 13.47 -55.01
CA PHE A 22 0.72 13.10 -54.30
C PHE A 22 -0.41 14.04 -54.75
N PRO A 23 -1.65 13.56 -54.99
CA PRO A 23 -2.15 12.18 -54.91
C PRO A 23 -1.97 11.38 -56.23
N PRO A 24 -1.93 10.04 -56.14
CA PRO A 24 -1.84 9.16 -57.31
C PRO A 24 -3.07 9.27 -58.25
N PRO A 25 -2.92 8.96 -59.55
CA PRO A 25 -4.03 9.00 -60.51
C PRO A 25 -5.18 8.09 -60.08
N GLY A 26 -6.39 8.64 -59.97
CA GLY A 26 -7.60 7.89 -59.58
C GLY A 26 -8.00 8.03 -58.11
N MET A 27 -7.23 8.72 -57.27
CA MET A 27 -7.72 9.22 -55.98
C MET A 27 -8.22 10.66 -56.13
N SER A 28 -9.52 10.86 -56.00
CA SER A 28 -10.06 12.19 -55.70
C SER A 28 -9.77 12.50 -54.23
N LEU A 29 -9.01 13.56 -53.97
CA LEU A 29 -8.94 14.12 -52.62
C LEU A 29 -10.36 14.52 -52.17
N PRO A 30 -10.73 14.36 -50.89
CA PRO A 30 -11.91 15.01 -50.34
C PRO A 30 -11.86 16.49 -50.68
N GLU A 31 -12.99 17.09 -51.03
CA GLU A 31 -13.15 18.46 -51.55
C GLU A 31 -12.60 19.57 -50.63
N TYR A 32 -12.12 19.19 -49.43
CA TYR A 32 -11.71 20.07 -48.35
C TYR A 32 -10.19 20.24 -48.16
N TRP A 33 -9.38 19.69 -49.08
CA TRP A 33 -7.91 19.87 -49.04
C TRP A 33 -7.50 21.25 -49.58
N GLY A 34 -7.39 22.23 -48.68
CA GLY A 34 -6.85 23.57 -49.00
C GLY A 34 -7.59 24.77 -48.42
N GLU A 35 -8.65 24.59 -47.62
CA GLU A 35 -9.34 25.73 -46.98
C GLU A 35 -8.64 26.14 -45.68
N GLU A 36 -8.33 27.45 -45.52
CA GLU A 36 -7.57 27.96 -44.36
C GLU A 36 -8.34 27.87 -43.03
N ASN A 37 -9.65 27.57 -43.08
CA ASN A 37 -10.54 27.54 -41.91
C ASN A 37 -11.37 26.24 -41.86
N VAL A 38 -10.69 25.08 -41.84
CA VAL A 38 -11.34 23.79 -41.57
C VAL A 38 -11.65 23.64 -40.08
N TRP A 39 -12.92 23.79 -39.69
CA TRP A 39 -13.36 23.43 -38.35
C TRP A 39 -13.67 21.91 -38.30
N TRP A 40 -12.99 21.17 -37.43
CA TRP A 40 -13.26 19.76 -37.16
C TRP A 40 -14.09 19.62 -35.88
N HIS A 41 -15.32 19.10 -35.97
CA HIS A 41 -16.12 18.74 -34.79
C HIS A 41 -15.68 17.36 -34.29
N GLY A 42 -14.92 17.30 -33.19
CA GLY A 42 -14.60 16.05 -32.49
C GLY A 42 -15.38 15.93 -31.19
N ARG A 43 -15.94 14.76 -30.89
CA ARG A 43 -16.52 14.45 -29.57
C ARG A 43 -15.72 13.35 -28.91
N ALA A 44 -15.06 13.67 -27.80
CA ALA A 44 -14.45 12.69 -26.91
C ALA A 44 -15.33 12.51 -25.67
N THR A 45 -15.75 11.28 -25.40
CA THR A 45 -16.48 10.93 -24.17
C THR A 45 -15.53 10.15 -23.27
N PHE A 46 -15.29 10.68 -22.06
CA PHE A 46 -14.51 9.98 -21.04
C PHE A 46 -15.46 9.33 -20.04
N SER A 47 -15.26 8.04 -19.77
CA SER A 47 -15.94 7.30 -18.72
C SER A 47 -14.92 6.66 -17.79
N GLY A 48 -15.28 6.56 -16.52
CA GLY A 48 -14.42 5.98 -15.48
C GLY A 48 -15.24 5.59 -14.27
N LYS A 49 -14.65 4.77 -13.40
CA LYS A 49 -15.25 4.33 -12.14
C LYS A 49 -14.33 4.73 -11.00
N VAL A 50 -14.88 5.40 -10.00
CA VAL A 50 -14.19 5.67 -8.73
C VAL A 50 -14.52 4.55 -7.76
N ILE A 51 -13.50 3.97 -7.15
CA ILE A 51 -13.63 2.94 -6.11
C ILE A 51 -12.95 3.43 -4.84
N VAL A 52 -13.45 2.99 -3.68
CA VAL A 52 -12.77 3.20 -2.42
C VAL A 52 -11.56 2.26 -2.38
N PRO A 53 -10.33 2.77 -2.19
CA PRO A 53 -9.13 1.94 -2.14
C PRO A 53 -9.05 1.15 -0.83
N ALA A 54 -8.14 0.17 -0.78
CA ALA A 54 -7.77 -0.50 0.46
C ALA A 54 -7.00 0.45 1.40
N CYS A 55 -7.10 0.20 2.71
CA CYS A 55 -6.39 0.96 3.72
C CYS A 55 -4.88 0.71 3.69
N THR A 56 -4.09 1.74 3.94
CA THR A 56 -2.66 1.62 4.21
C THR A 56 -2.42 1.55 5.71
N LEU A 57 -1.59 0.61 6.16
CA LEU A 57 -1.23 0.43 7.57
C LEU A 57 -0.05 1.34 7.93
N ALA A 58 -0.23 2.16 8.96
CA ALA A 58 0.79 3.05 9.51
C ALA A 58 0.98 2.76 11.01
N MET A 59 2.24 2.64 11.43
CA MET A 59 2.66 2.49 12.83
C MET A 59 3.40 3.75 13.30
N GLU A 60 3.74 3.81 14.58
CA GLU A 60 4.58 4.88 15.12
C GLU A 60 6.01 4.80 14.58
N ASP A 61 6.51 3.58 14.38
CA ASP A 61 7.81 3.31 13.77
C ASP A 61 7.69 3.13 12.24
N ALA A 62 8.69 3.63 11.52
CA ALA A 62 8.75 3.57 10.06
C ALA A 62 9.01 2.15 9.54
N TRP A 63 9.63 1.29 10.36
CA TRP A 63 9.95 -0.10 10.03
C TRP A 63 8.91 -1.08 10.54
N GLN A 64 7.77 -0.59 11.04
CA GLN A 64 6.71 -1.42 11.63
C GLN A 64 7.24 -2.31 12.77
N SER A 65 8.25 -1.83 13.48
CA SER A 65 8.86 -2.55 14.60
C SER A 65 8.32 -2.06 15.94
N VAL A 66 8.19 -2.98 16.89
CA VAL A 66 7.87 -2.66 18.28
C VAL A 66 9.06 -3.11 19.12
N ASP A 67 9.75 -2.16 19.73
CA ASP A 67 10.88 -2.46 20.61
C ASP A 67 10.37 -2.98 21.97
N MET A 68 10.55 -4.28 22.20
CA MET A 68 10.20 -4.95 23.46
C MET A 68 11.17 -4.61 24.59
N GLY A 69 12.34 -4.05 24.29
CA GLY A 69 13.41 -3.82 25.23
C GLY A 69 14.09 -5.11 25.69
N GLU A 70 14.89 -5.00 26.74
CA GLU A 70 15.53 -6.16 27.37
C GLU A 70 14.54 -6.87 28.30
N THR A 71 14.45 -8.19 28.19
CA THR A 71 13.58 -9.00 29.05
C THR A 71 14.26 -9.31 30.38
N PRO A 72 13.87 -8.72 31.52
CA PRO A 72 14.48 -9.04 32.81
C PRO A 72 14.05 -10.44 33.27
N VAL A 73 14.98 -11.40 33.22
CA VAL A 73 14.73 -12.81 33.61
C VAL A 73 14.13 -12.91 35.03
N ARG A 74 14.50 -11.99 35.92
CA ARG A 74 13.97 -11.92 37.30
C ARG A 74 12.47 -11.67 37.36
N GLU A 75 11.91 -10.89 36.44
CA GLU A 75 10.47 -10.61 36.42
C GLU A 75 9.70 -11.80 35.85
N LEU A 76 10.25 -12.48 34.84
CA LEU A 76 9.67 -13.72 34.32
C LEU A 76 9.63 -14.84 35.38
N GLN A 77 10.67 -14.94 36.21
CA GLN A 77 10.73 -15.92 37.30
C GLN A 77 9.63 -15.72 38.36
N ASN A 78 9.20 -14.48 38.58
CA ASN A 78 8.24 -14.14 39.63
C ASN A 78 6.80 -13.96 39.12
N GLY A 79 6.64 -13.44 37.89
CA GLY A 79 5.37 -12.96 37.36
C GLY A 79 4.89 -13.65 36.09
N HIS A 80 5.66 -14.57 35.48
CA HIS A 80 5.39 -15.23 34.19
C HIS A 80 5.14 -14.29 32.98
N ILE A 81 5.07 -12.97 33.17
CA ILE A 81 4.74 -11.96 32.17
C ILE A 81 5.74 -10.82 32.31
N GLY A 82 6.44 -10.49 31.21
CA GLY A 82 7.35 -9.35 31.15
C GLY A 82 6.63 -8.00 31.00
N PRO A 83 7.39 -6.88 30.98
CA PRO A 83 6.81 -5.55 30.80
C PRO A 83 6.12 -5.44 29.43
N GLY A 84 4.82 -5.12 29.44
CA GLY A 84 4.04 -4.93 28.21
C GLY A 84 4.43 -3.66 27.46
N LYS A 85 4.35 -3.71 26.12
CA LYS A 85 4.52 -2.55 25.24
C LYS A 85 3.21 -2.25 24.52
N MET A 86 2.80 -0.99 24.56
CA MET A 86 1.65 -0.51 23.81
C MET A 86 2.10 -0.11 22.41
N PHE A 87 1.34 -0.49 21.40
CA PHE A 87 1.56 -0.08 20.01
C PHE A 87 0.21 0.18 19.34
N GLN A 88 0.18 1.08 18.35
CA GLN A 88 -1.03 1.44 17.65
C GLN A 88 -0.91 1.16 16.14
N LEU A 89 -1.91 0.46 15.60
CA LEU A 89 -2.07 0.26 14.17
C LEU A 89 -3.06 1.30 13.63
N ARG A 90 -2.59 2.23 12.80
CA ARG A 90 -3.44 3.25 12.17
C ARG A 90 -3.73 2.86 10.73
N LEU A 91 -5.00 2.87 10.34
CA LEU A 91 -5.43 2.66 8.96
C LEU A 91 -5.65 4.02 8.30
N ARG A 92 -4.91 4.30 7.22
CA ARG A 92 -4.94 5.55 6.45
C ARG A 92 -5.44 5.34 5.03
N ASP A 93 -5.78 6.44 4.38
CA ASP A 93 -6.12 6.51 2.95
C ASP A 93 -7.32 5.63 2.56
N CYS A 94 -8.22 5.39 3.52
CA CYS A 94 -9.47 4.68 3.31
C CYS A 94 -10.60 5.34 4.11
N GLU A 95 -11.77 5.38 3.52
CA GLU A 95 -12.97 5.92 4.16
C GLU A 95 -13.57 4.84 5.08
N LEU A 96 -13.14 4.83 6.33
CA LEU A 96 -13.63 3.88 7.35
C LEU A 96 -14.87 4.39 8.10
N ALA A 97 -15.09 5.71 8.10
CA ALA A 97 -16.22 6.34 8.75
C ALA A 97 -17.28 6.70 7.71
N GLU A 98 -18.51 6.26 7.93
CA GLU A 98 -19.67 6.82 7.25
C GLU A 98 -19.87 8.25 7.78
N THR A 99 -19.89 9.23 6.88
CA THR A 99 -19.98 10.67 7.18
C THR A 99 -21.00 10.94 8.30
N GLY A 100 -20.52 11.40 9.46
CA GLY A 100 -21.36 11.82 10.59
C GLY A 100 -21.49 10.83 11.76
N LYS A 101 -20.92 9.62 11.67
CA LYS A 101 -20.85 8.69 12.82
C LYS A 101 -19.41 8.20 13.00
N ARG A 102 -18.81 8.49 14.16
CA ARG A 102 -17.53 7.90 14.64
C ARG A 102 -17.71 6.42 15.00
N VAL A 103 -18.44 5.69 14.18
CA VAL A 103 -18.72 4.28 14.42
C VAL A 103 -17.79 3.56 13.47
N PHE A 104 -16.70 3.02 14.02
CA PHE A 104 -16.14 1.77 13.54
C PHE A 104 -17.30 0.75 13.61
N THR A 105 -18.21 0.79 12.63
CA THR A 105 -19.29 -0.20 12.55
C THR A 105 -18.58 -1.46 12.12
N GLY A 106 -18.31 -2.33 13.10
CA GLY A 106 -17.33 -3.44 13.11
C GLY A 106 -17.46 -4.53 12.05
N ASN A 107 -17.79 -4.17 10.81
CA ASN A 107 -18.05 -5.09 9.71
C ASN A 107 -17.21 -4.81 8.45
N ARG A 108 -16.36 -3.77 8.42
CA ARG A 108 -15.54 -3.46 7.24
C ARG A 108 -14.10 -3.96 7.32
N VAL A 109 -13.53 -4.04 8.51
CA VAL A 109 -12.15 -4.48 8.71
C VAL A 109 -12.11 -5.48 9.84
N ARG A 110 -11.49 -6.62 9.59
CA ARG A 110 -11.22 -7.67 10.59
C ARG A 110 -9.72 -7.80 10.70
N VAL A 111 -9.20 -7.72 11.92
CA VAL A 111 -7.77 -7.84 12.18
C VAL A 111 -7.50 -9.27 12.65
N THR A 112 -6.49 -9.89 12.07
CA THR A 112 -5.97 -11.21 12.44
C THR A 112 -4.46 -11.08 12.61
N PHE A 113 -3.93 -11.68 13.66
CA PHE A 113 -2.48 -11.80 13.85
C PHE A 113 -2.06 -13.20 13.42
N ASP A 114 -1.20 -13.27 12.40
CA ASP A 114 -0.65 -14.51 11.89
C ASP A 114 0.77 -14.72 12.43
N GLY A 115 1.12 -15.97 12.73
CA GLY A 115 2.42 -16.33 13.27
C GLY A 115 2.47 -17.80 13.69
N ILE A 116 3.63 -18.23 14.17
CA ILE A 116 3.81 -19.57 14.72
C ILE A 116 3.27 -19.57 16.14
N HIS A 117 2.45 -20.57 16.49
CA HIS A 117 1.96 -20.70 17.86
C HIS A 117 3.12 -20.98 18.82
N GLY A 118 3.04 -20.40 20.01
CA GLY A 118 3.97 -20.70 21.11
C GLY A 118 3.63 -22.03 21.78
N GLU A 119 4.01 -22.14 23.05
CA GLU A 119 3.64 -23.22 23.97
C GLU A 119 2.11 -23.26 24.17
N ASN A 120 1.47 -22.09 24.28
CA ASN A 120 0.02 -21.95 24.37
C ASN A 120 -0.61 -21.38 23.08
N PRO A 121 -1.88 -21.68 22.78
CA PRO A 121 -2.57 -21.15 21.59
C PRO A 121 -2.81 -19.63 21.62
N GLU A 122 -2.65 -19.00 22.78
CA GLU A 122 -2.75 -17.55 23.03
C GLU A 122 -1.39 -16.85 23.03
N GLN A 123 -0.36 -17.56 22.59
CA GLN A 123 1.03 -17.15 22.55
C GLN A 123 1.60 -17.41 21.16
N PHE A 124 2.60 -16.62 20.80
CA PHE A 124 3.33 -16.69 19.55
C PHE A 124 4.79 -17.04 19.84
N SER A 125 5.32 -18.01 19.09
CA SER A 125 6.71 -18.41 19.24
C SER A 125 7.65 -17.27 18.83
N THR A 126 8.66 -17.02 19.65
CA THR A 126 9.71 -16.04 19.35
C THR A 126 10.87 -16.69 18.60
N THR A 127 11.56 -15.91 17.77
CA THR A 127 12.78 -16.35 17.10
C THR A 127 13.99 -15.56 17.62
N GLY A 128 15.17 -16.18 17.61
CA GLY A 128 16.41 -15.55 18.06
C GLY A 128 17.18 -16.41 19.06
N GLN A 129 18.03 -15.76 19.85
CA GLN A 129 18.86 -16.42 20.86
C GLN A 129 18.13 -16.64 22.19
N ALA A 130 17.04 -15.89 22.44
CA ALA A 130 16.22 -16.07 23.63
C ALA A 130 15.43 -17.38 23.53
N THR A 131 15.44 -18.16 24.60
CA THR A 131 14.72 -19.45 24.69
C THR A 131 13.81 -19.46 25.90
N GLY A 132 12.71 -20.23 25.82
CA GLY A 132 11.73 -20.33 26.92
C GLY A 132 10.86 -19.09 27.10
N VAL A 133 10.73 -18.24 26.07
CA VAL A 133 9.88 -17.05 26.09
C VAL A 133 9.00 -17.02 24.85
N ASP A 134 7.71 -16.74 25.05
CA ASP A 134 6.74 -16.54 23.98
C ASP A 134 6.14 -15.13 24.05
N LEU A 135 5.68 -14.65 22.89
CA LEU A 135 5.03 -13.36 22.75
C LEU A 135 3.52 -13.51 22.95
N GLN A 136 2.91 -12.59 23.69
CA GLN A 136 1.46 -12.48 23.80
C GLN A 136 1.02 -11.09 23.39
N ILE A 137 0.04 -11.03 22.49
CA ILE A 137 -0.58 -9.77 22.03
C ILE A 137 -1.98 -9.71 22.64
N ARG A 138 -2.35 -8.58 23.22
CA ARG A 138 -3.68 -8.32 23.77
C ARG A 138 -4.22 -7.01 23.23
N ASP A 139 -5.53 -6.93 23.06
CA ASP A 139 -6.20 -5.65 22.80
C ASP A 139 -6.35 -4.83 24.10
N GLU A 140 -6.92 -3.63 23.97
CA GLU A 140 -7.18 -2.71 25.08
C GLU A 140 -8.15 -3.28 26.12
N GLN A 141 -8.96 -4.27 25.75
CA GLN A 141 -9.89 -4.98 26.63
C GLN A 141 -9.26 -6.23 27.26
N GLY A 142 -8.01 -6.55 26.92
CA GLY A 142 -7.27 -7.70 27.42
C GLY A 142 -7.52 -9.01 26.66
N TYR A 143 -8.24 -9.00 25.54
CA TYR A 143 -8.46 -10.19 24.73
C TYR A 143 -7.16 -10.64 24.05
N PRO A 144 -6.71 -11.89 24.27
CA PRO A 144 -5.47 -12.39 23.68
C PRO A 144 -5.66 -12.77 22.21
N ALA A 145 -4.72 -12.31 21.36
CA ALA A 145 -4.67 -12.72 19.97
C ALA A 145 -4.22 -14.20 19.86
N ARG A 146 -4.80 -14.91 18.89
CA ARG A 146 -4.42 -16.29 18.56
C ARG A 146 -4.04 -16.34 17.09
N ALA A 147 -2.98 -17.08 16.77
CA ALA A 147 -2.49 -17.23 15.40
C ALA A 147 -3.60 -17.62 14.42
N GLY A 148 -3.83 -16.80 13.39
CA GLY A 148 -4.83 -17.05 12.36
C GLY A 148 -6.28 -16.91 12.81
N LYS A 149 -6.54 -16.37 14.01
CA LYS A 149 -7.90 -16.09 14.50
C LYS A 149 -8.18 -14.60 14.50
N VAL A 150 -9.37 -14.27 14.02
CA VAL A 150 -9.86 -12.90 13.97
C VAL A 150 -10.06 -12.36 15.38
N MET A 151 -9.55 -11.16 15.63
CA MET A 151 -9.79 -10.41 16.86
C MET A 151 -11.25 -9.95 16.96
N PRO A 152 -11.81 -9.86 18.18
CA PRO A 152 -13.08 -9.19 18.41
C PRO A 152 -13.05 -7.75 17.86
N PRO A 153 -14.21 -7.21 17.42
CA PRO A 153 -14.28 -5.81 17.07
C PRO A 153 -13.90 -4.95 18.30
N PRO A 154 -13.08 -3.91 18.12
CA PRO A 154 -12.70 -3.03 19.22
C PRO A 154 -13.97 -2.43 19.85
N ALA A 155 -14.08 -2.49 21.18
CA ALA A 155 -15.21 -1.92 21.89
C ALA A 155 -15.23 -0.39 21.69
N THR A 156 -16.37 0.16 21.27
CA THR A 156 -16.50 1.58 20.87
C THR A 156 -16.59 2.55 22.05
N ASP A 157 -15.84 2.33 23.12
CA ASP A 157 -15.78 3.24 24.27
C ASP A 157 -14.34 3.66 24.56
N TRP A 158 -13.75 4.39 23.62
CA TRP A 158 -12.68 5.33 23.94
C TRP A 158 -13.36 6.53 24.61
N LYS A 159 -13.22 6.66 25.93
CA LYS A 159 -13.69 7.81 26.70
C LYS A 159 -12.57 8.81 26.96
#